data_AF-A0A9W7XMK3-F1
#
_entry.id   AF-A0A9W7XMK3-F1
#
_cell.length_a   1.000
_cell.length_b   1.000
_cell.length_c   1.000
_cell.angle_alpha   90.00
_cell.angle_beta   90.00
_cell.angle_gamma   90.00
#
_symmetry.space_group_name_H-M   'P 1'
#
loop_
_entity.id
_entity.type
_entity.pdbx_description
1 polymer ?
#
loop_
_entity_poly.entity_id
_entity_poly.type
_entity_poly.pdbx_seq_one_letter_code
_entity_poly.pdbx_strand_id
1 'polypeptide(L)' 'MVYTRYIVGLTVAIPLLATMVDAGLSGCAKSIALQITNIYENGDTKFHYDYCENLHDGRGYTAGIVGFCTGTADAWEV' A
#
# COMPACT_ATOMS: atom_id res chain seq x y z
N MET A 1 -9.33 22.52 38.60
CA MET A 1 -9.06 23.12 37.26
C MET A 1 -8.13 22.27 36.37
N VAL A 2 -7.74 21.05 36.77
CA VAL A 2 -6.84 20.17 35.97
C VAL A 2 -7.62 19.14 35.12
N TYR A 3 -8.76 18.67 35.63
CA TYR A 3 -9.61 17.66 34.97
C TYR A 3 -10.21 18.13 33.63
N THR A 4 -10.65 19.39 33.55
CA THR A 4 -11.17 20.00 32.33
C THR A 4 -10.12 20.09 31.21
N ARG A 5 -8.82 20.23 31.54
CA ARG A 5 -7.76 20.30 30.53
C ARG A 5 -7.45 18.94 29.89
N TYR A 6 -7.58 17.85 30.66
CA TYR A 6 -7.41 16.48 30.16
C TYR A 6 -8.54 16.06 29.21
N ILE A 7 -9.79 16.39 29.54
CA ILE A 7 -10.96 16.08 28.70
C ILE A 7 -10.89 16.84 27.37
N VAL A 8 -10.53 18.13 27.39
CA VAL A 8 -10.39 18.92 26.16
C VAL A 8 -9.18 18.46 25.31
N GLY A 9 -8.10 17.99 25.93
CA GLY A 9 -6.97 17.40 25.19
C GLY A 9 -7.33 16.08 24.48
N LEU A 10 -8.15 15.24 25.12
CA LEU A 10 -8.59 13.96 24.55
C LEU A 10 -9.61 14.13 23.42
N THR A 11 -10.53 15.09 23.52
CA THR A 11 -11.55 15.34 22.48
C THR A 11 -10.98 15.96 21.20
N VAL A 12 -9.81 16.61 21.26
CA VAL A 12 -9.12 17.16 20.07
C VAL A 12 -8.13 16.16 19.47
N ALA A 13 -7.55 15.25 20.28
CA ALA A 13 -6.62 14.23 19.80
C ALA A 13 -7.29 13.16 18.92
N ILE A 14 -8.51 12.74 19.25
CA ILE A 14 -9.27 11.73 18.48
C ILE A 14 -9.59 12.19 17.04
N PRO A 15 -10.15 13.39 16.79
CA PRO A 15 -10.39 13.85 15.42
C PRO A 15 -9.09 14.14 14.66
N LEU A 16 -8.02 14.57 15.34
CA LEU A 16 -6.71 14.76 14.71
C LEU A 16 -6.12 13.42 14.23
N LEU A 17 -6.24 12.34 15.03
CA LEU A 17 -5.85 10.99 14.64
C LEU A 17 -6.69 10.44 13.48
N ALA A 18 -7.99 10.75 13.45
CA ALA A 18 -8.86 10.33 12.34
C ALA A 18 -8.47 10.97 11.01
N THR A 19 -8.13 12.27 10.99
CA THR A 19 -7.74 12.97 9.75
C THR A 19 -6.40 12.50 9.19
N MET A 20 -5.44 12.13 10.03
CA MET A 20 -4.16 11.56 9.57
C MET A 20 -4.28 10.13 9.03
N VAL A 21 -5.19 9.32 9.58
CA VAL A 21 -5.50 7.99 9.01
C VAL A 21 -6.17 8.14 7.63
N ASP A 22 -7.09 9.09 7.48
CA ASP A 22 -7.74 9.38 6.20
C ASP A 22 -6.73 9.87 5.14
N ALA A 23 -5.76 10.69 5.53
CA ALA A 23 -4.69 11.12 4.63
C ALA A 23 -3.88 9.92 4.08
N GLY A 24 -3.56 8.93 4.93
CA GLY A 24 -2.86 7.71 4.54
C GLY A 24 -3.67 6.73 3.69
N LEU A 25 -5.01 6.78 3.78
CA LEU A 25 -5.93 5.98 2.96
C LEU A 25 -6.51 6.73 1.76
N SER A 26 -6.14 8.01 1.58
CA SER A 26 -6.65 8.83 0.49
C SER A 26 -6.31 8.22 -0.89
N GLY A 27 -7.17 8.46 -1.89
CA GLY A 27 -6.93 7.98 -3.25
C GLY A 27 -5.62 8.48 -3.86
N CYS A 28 -5.18 9.69 -3.46
CA CYS A 28 -3.88 10.24 -3.86
C CYS A 28 -2.73 9.44 -3.23
N ALA A 29 -2.77 9.19 -1.92
CA ALA A 29 -1.76 8.39 -1.23
C ALA A 29 -1.67 6.97 -1.81
N LYS A 30 -2.82 6.35 -2.12
CA LYS A 30 -2.88 5.04 -2.79
C LYS A 30 -2.21 5.07 -4.17
N SER A 31 -2.49 6.08 -4.99
CA SER A 31 -1.90 6.21 -6.33
C SER A 31 -0.38 6.37 -6.28
N ILE A 32 0.11 7.18 -5.34
CA ILE A 32 1.56 7.38 -5.13
C ILE A 32 2.21 6.07 -4.66
N ALA A 33 1.59 5.36 -3.70
CA ALA A 33 2.10 4.09 -3.21
C ALA A 33 2.22 3.05 -4.35
N LEU A 34 1.20 2.92 -5.19
CA LEU A 34 1.22 2.00 -6.32
C LEU A 34 2.30 2.36 -7.35
N GLN A 35 2.50 3.65 -7.64
CA GLN A 35 3.56 4.09 -8.56
C GLN A 35 4.96 3.80 -8.00
N ILE A 36 5.18 4.03 -6.70
CA ILE A 36 6.45 3.72 -6.04
C ILE A 36 6.73 2.21 -6.13
N THR A 37 5.73 1.36 -5.84
CA THR A 37 5.88 -0.09 -6.00
C THR A 37 6.29 -0.48 -7.42
N ASN A 38 5.61 0.06 -8.43
CA ASN A 38 5.87 -0.27 -9.83
C ASN A 38 7.27 0.20 -10.30
N ILE A 39 7.79 1.31 -9.75
CA ILE A 39 9.18 1.74 -10.01
C ILE A 39 10.17 0.69 -9.51
N TYR A 40 9.93 0.09 -8.35
CA TYR A 40 10.82 -0.93 -7.79
C TYR A 40 10.70 -2.29 -8.48
N GLU A 41 9.51 -2.66 -8.97
CA GLU A 41 9.28 -3.95 -9.63
C GLU A 41 9.63 -3.93 -11.13
N ASN A 42 9.34 -2.83 -11.84
CA ASN A 42 9.42 -2.77 -13.31
C ASN A 42 10.20 -1.57 -13.86
N GLY A 43 10.65 -0.64 -13.01
CA GLY A 43 11.39 0.55 -13.46
C GLY A 43 10.55 1.60 -14.20
N ASP A 44 9.22 1.50 -14.18
CA ASP A 44 8.28 2.45 -14.79
C ASP A 44 7.23 2.91 -13.76
N THR A 45 6.54 4.00 -14.05
CA THR A 45 5.37 4.52 -13.31
C THR A 45 4.04 4.01 -13.87
N LYS A 46 4.05 3.32 -15.01
CA LYS A 46 2.86 2.75 -15.64
C LYS A 46 2.46 1.44 -15.00
N PHE A 47 1.18 1.31 -14.68
CA PHE A 47 0.64 0.11 -14.08
C PHE A 47 0.63 -1.07 -15.06
N HIS A 48 1.47 -2.07 -14.80
CA HIS A 48 1.56 -3.31 -15.59
C HIS A 48 0.72 -4.43 -14.98
N TYR A 49 -0.61 -4.34 -15.14
CA TYR A 49 -1.52 -5.41 -14.71
C TYR A 49 -1.37 -6.70 -15.52
N ASP A 50 -0.80 -6.61 -16.72
CA ASP A 50 -0.62 -7.67 -17.71
C ASP A 50 0.78 -8.32 -17.66
N TYR A 51 1.67 -7.83 -16.80
CA TYR A 51 2.98 -8.42 -16.63
C TYR A 51 2.87 -9.88 -16.17
N CYS A 52 3.59 -10.77 -16.84
CA CYS A 52 3.75 -12.17 -16.45
C CYS A 52 5.01 -12.74 -17.08
N GLU A 53 6.02 -13.06 -16.27
CA GLU A 53 7.31 -13.57 -16.73
C GLU A 53 7.87 -14.60 -15.73
N ASN A 54 8.62 -15.58 -16.24
CA ASN A 54 9.42 -16.45 -15.38
C ASN A 54 10.83 -15.88 -15.27
N LEU A 55 11.14 -15.29 -14.12
CA LEU A 55 12.43 -14.65 -13.85
C LEU A 55 13.57 -15.66 -13.57
N HIS A 56 13.26 -16.96 -13.56
CA HIS A 56 14.20 -18.04 -13.25
C HIS A 56 14.84 -17.92 -11.85
N ASP A 57 14.17 -17.28 -10.91
CA ASP A 57 14.59 -17.13 -9.50
C ASP A 57 14.10 -18.25 -8.57
N GLY A 58 13.41 -19.25 -9.14
CA GLY A 58 12.85 -20.39 -8.41
C GLY A 58 11.44 -20.19 -7.86
N ARG A 59 10.79 -19.05 -8.13
CA ARG A 59 9.43 -18.75 -7.65
C ARG A 59 8.33 -19.00 -8.68
N GLY A 60 8.68 -19.58 -9.83
CA GLY A 60 7.75 -19.83 -10.93
C GLY A 60 7.52 -18.58 -11.78
N TYR A 61 6.27 -18.33 -12.20
CA TYR A 61 5.91 -17.10 -12.91
C TYR A 61 5.57 -16.00 -11.91
N THR A 62 6.08 -14.80 -12.18
CA THR A 62 5.81 -13.55 -11.47
C THR A 62 4.87 -12.69 -12.31
N ALA A 63 3.72 -12.30 -11.74
CA ALA A 63 2.66 -11.61 -12.48
C ALA A 63 2.07 -10.40 -11.75
N GLY A 64 1.56 -9.45 -12.53
CA GLY A 64 0.91 -8.23 -12.07
C GLY A 64 1.87 -7.18 -11.48
N ILE A 65 1.28 -6.09 -10.97
CA ILE A 65 2.01 -4.87 -10.55
C ILE A 65 2.91 -5.08 -9.33
N VAL A 66 2.57 -6.03 -8.48
CA VAL A 66 3.26 -6.27 -7.20
C VAL A 66 4.04 -7.58 -7.19
N GLY A 67 4.11 -8.27 -8.33
CA GLY A 67 4.91 -9.48 -8.48
C GLY A 67 4.36 -10.72 -7.76
N PHE A 68 3.08 -11.04 -7.97
CA PHE A 68 2.49 -12.27 -7.44
C PHE A 68 3.16 -13.50 -8.05
N CYS A 69 3.58 -14.46 -7.23
CA CYS A 69 4.41 -15.57 -7.70
C CYS A 69 3.69 -16.93 -7.58
N THR A 70 3.64 -17.72 -8.66
CA THR A 70 2.98 -19.04 -8.64
C THR A 70 3.59 -20.03 -7.65
N GLY A 71 4.90 -19.90 -7.37
CA GLY A 71 5.65 -20.75 -6.45
C GLY A 71 5.54 -20.35 -4.98
N THR A 72 5.10 -19.12 -4.67
CA THR A 72 4.79 -18.70 -3.28
C THR A 72 3.29 -18.70 -2.97
N ALA A 73 2.49 -19.20 -3.91
CA ALA A 73 1.06 -19.38 -3.85
C ALA A 73 0.18 -18.11 -3.76
N ASP A 74 0.76 -16.95 -3.57
CA ASP A 74 0.08 -15.64 -3.59
C ASP A 74 -0.61 -15.36 -4.92
N ALA A 75 -0.10 -15.86 -6.05
CA ALA A 75 -0.79 -15.77 -7.34
C ALA A 75 -2.10 -16.57 -7.42
N TRP A 76 -2.37 -17.51 -6.50
CA TRP A 76 -3.63 -18.27 -6.45
C TRP A 76 -4.68 -17.62 -5.55
N GLU A 77 -4.26 -16.69 -4.69
CA GLU A 77 -5.14 -16.04 -3.70
C GLU A 77 -5.75 -14.73 -4.21
N VAL A 78 -5.24 -14.20 -5.32
CA VAL A 78 -5.61 -12.92 -5.94
C VAL A 78 -6.62 -13.12 -7.07
#